data_AF-A0A3A8P785-F1
#
_entry.id   AF-A0A3A8P785-F1
#
_cell.length_a   1.000
_cell.length_b   1.000
_cell.length_c   1.000
_cell.angle_alpha   90.00
_cell.angle_beta   90.00
_cell.angle_gamma   90.00
#
_symmetry.space_group_name_H-M   'P 1'
#
loop_
_entity.id
_entity.type
_entity.pdbx_description
1 polymer ?
#
loop_
_entity_poly.entity_id
_entity_poly.type
_entity_poly.pdbx_seq_one_letter_code
_entity_poly.pdbx_strand_id
1 'polypeptide(L)'
;MKLLLAGRRGASDPLSFPPEAPLRWLERVEAWVQQAAGDLLEEGSRIEDGPQGAPVLRLRLHPAAGDVSVLAATQERLVVSAETSAVGPGYHLYLCDLLKALGEAHGIIWAPPDADAGVGDATGYFHSGDAGPVEEHMLGWLQHSVGQVLRMRSLGNSGFALSMRFGHTFQHPGALLTPMGPRDERWLRAVFEEPRQGVDVFPWWTPGVDARVRFQRALCRLWTDVVWRPPLLDEERQRLRDVARLLEQAWREDPSLPYPWREWQEVLGYLGVGGTVAEEVHRHALESPGTGPSIGYRRGSVQVALPEGWEIRIPGSLAETRLGDGSWVARDHRRTVRVLPLEDSAEEQLAPTSPERRALELEHHGARVSGRASLHVEPGECRLTALCRSGNRRALCVVSFDDPDEQDWALGTWRSLDHAVAA
;
A
#
# COMPACT_ATOMS: atom_id res chain seq x y z
N MET A 1 -10.86 -10.37 -7.14
CA MET A 1 -12.22 -10.01 -7.56
C MET A 1 -12.30 -8.56 -8.00
N LYS A 2 -12.32 -8.38 -9.32
CA LYS A 2 -12.42 -7.08 -9.98
C LYS A 2 -13.88 -6.69 -10.13
N LEU A 3 -14.20 -5.45 -9.78
CA LEU A 3 -15.45 -4.78 -10.04
C LEU A 3 -15.20 -3.75 -11.14
N LEU A 4 -15.88 -3.86 -12.27
CA LEU A 4 -15.77 -2.92 -13.39
C LEU A 4 -17.17 -2.50 -13.84
N LEU A 5 -17.59 -1.28 -13.52
CA LEU A 5 -18.93 -0.80 -13.85
C LEU A 5 -18.86 0.31 -14.90
N ALA A 6 -19.78 0.29 -15.86
CA ALA A 6 -19.98 1.38 -16.80
C ALA A 6 -21.30 2.09 -16.48
N GLY A 7 -21.30 3.42 -16.49
CA GLY A 7 -22.48 4.22 -16.16
C GLY A 7 -22.70 5.38 -17.11
N ARG A 8 -23.95 5.84 -17.21
CA ARG A 8 -24.33 7.07 -17.91
C ARG A 8 -24.98 8.08 -16.96
N ARG A 9 -24.60 9.34 -17.09
CA ARG A 9 -25.09 10.50 -16.34
C ARG A 9 -26.17 11.23 -17.16
N GLY A 10 -27.11 11.88 -16.49
CA GLY A 10 -27.95 12.91 -17.12
C GLY A 10 -29.12 12.41 -17.98
N ALA A 11 -29.75 11.29 -17.64
CA ALA A 11 -30.92 10.78 -18.38
C ALA A 11 -32.22 11.57 -18.16
N SER A 12 -32.20 12.69 -17.41
CA SER A 12 -33.38 13.49 -17.12
C SER A 12 -33.33 14.85 -17.85
N ASP A 13 -34.13 14.91 -18.92
CA ASP A 13 -34.64 16.08 -19.64
C ASP A 13 -33.73 16.72 -20.73
N PRO A 14 -34.05 16.52 -22.03
CA PRO A 14 -33.29 17.09 -23.16
C PRO A 14 -33.32 18.62 -23.26
N LEU A 15 -34.02 19.31 -22.35
CA LEU A 15 -34.13 20.77 -22.29
C LEU A 15 -33.26 21.43 -21.21
N SER A 16 -32.45 20.66 -20.47
CA SER A 16 -31.61 21.19 -19.39
C SER A 16 -30.24 21.67 -19.88
N PHE A 17 -29.67 22.62 -19.11
CA PHE A 17 -28.35 23.26 -19.24
C PHE A 17 -27.22 22.38 -19.83
N PRO A 18 -26.17 22.98 -20.45
CA PRO A 18 -25.05 22.21 -20.99
C PRO A 18 -24.52 21.21 -19.95
N PRO A 19 -24.24 19.96 -20.36
CA PRO A 19 -23.85 18.91 -19.45
C PRO A 19 -22.63 19.33 -18.64
N GLU A 20 -22.71 19.11 -17.33
CA GLU A 20 -21.68 19.52 -16.39
C GLU A 20 -20.31 18.97 -16.80
N ALA A 21 -19.28 19.83 -16.70
CA ALA A 21 -17.91 19.45 -16.98
C ALA A 21 -17.49 18.23 -16.12
N PRO A 22 -16.80 17.23 -16.70
CA PRO A 22 -16.39 16.01 -15.99
C PRO A 22 -15.68 16.27 -14.66
N LEU A 23 -14.77 17.24 -14.62
CA LEU A 23 -14.01 17.60 -13.41
C LEU A 23 -14.93 18.08 -12.28
N ARG A 24 -15.84 19.04 -12.57
CA ARG A 24 -16.79 19.54 -11.56
C ARG A 24 -17.72 18.45 -11.04
N TRP A 25 -18.12 17.54 -11.93
CA TRP A 25 -18.91 16.39 -11.50
C TRP A 25 -18.13 15.51 -10.52
N LEU A 26 -16.86 15.22 -10.81
CA LEU A 26 -16.00 14.43 -9.91
C LEU A 26 -15.75 15.12 -8.57
N GLU A 27 -15.60 16.44 -8.52
CA GLU A 27 -15.51 17.20 -7.26
C GLU A 27 -16.77 17.03 -6.39
N ARG A 28 -17.95 16.97 -7.01
CA ARG A 28 -19.20 16.69 -6.29
C ARG A 28 -19.29 15.24 -5.81
N VAL A 29 -18.86 14.30 -6.64
CA VAL A 29 -18.77 12.88 -6.25
C VAL A 29 -17.81 12.70 -5.08
N GLU A 30 -16.66 13.37 -5.13
CA GLU A 30 -15.67 13.39 -4.05
C GLU A 30 -16.28 13.88 -2.73
N ALA A 31 -16.94 15.04 -2.75
CA ALA A 31 -17.62 15.59 -1.57
C ALA A 31 -18.72 14.66 -1.05
N TRP A 32 -19.49 14.03 -1.94
CA TRP A 32 -20.52 13.05 -1.55
C TRP A 32 -19.91 11.81 -0.90
N VAL A 33 -18.83 11.25 -1.48
CA VAL A 33 -18.15 10.07 -0.90
C VAL A 33 -17.55 10.40 0.47
N GLN A 34 -16.98 11.59 0.65
CA GLN A 34 -16.45 12.02 1.96
C GLN A 34 -17.54 12.00 3.04
N GLN A 35 -18.78 12.36 2.69
CA GLN A 35 -19.92 12.29 3.61
C GLN A 35 -20.45 10.86 3.80
N ALA A 36 -20.58 10.10 2.71
CA ALA A 36 -21.18 8.76 2.71
C ALA A 36 -20.27 7.69 3.32
N ALA A 37 -18.96 7.73 3.03
CA ALA A 37 -17.98 6.80 3.56
C ALA A 37 -17.44 7.22 4.94
N GLY A 38 -17.47 8.53 5.25
CA GLY A 38 -17.02 9.08 6.52
C GLY A 38 -15.62 8.58 6.91
N ASP A 39 -15.52 7.98 8.09
CA ASP A 39 -14.28 7.45 8.67
C ASP A 39 -13.64 6.30 7.87
N LEU A 40 -14.33 5.73 6.88
CA LEU A 40 -13.78 4.68 6.02
C LEU A 40 -12.89 5.21 4.91
N LEU A 41 -12.97 6.49 4.55
CA LEU A 41 -12.10 7.07 3.53
C LEU A 41 -10.68 7.28 4.09
N GLU A 42 -9.69 6.65 3.46
CA GLU A 42 -8.28 6.71 3.85
C GLU A 42 -7.54 7.86 3.18
N GLU A 43 -6.70 8.58 3.92
CA GLU A 43 -5.67 9.53 3.40
C GLU A 43 -6.16 10.53 2.34
N GLY A 44 -7.48 10.76 2.28
CA GLY A 44 -8.13 11.63 1.31
C GLY A 44 -8.36 11.00 -0.07
N SER A 45 -8.92 11.81 -0.94
CA SER A 45 -9.25 11.53 -2.32
C SER A 45 -8.37 12.41 -3.22
N ARG A 46 -8.11 11.97 -4.45
CA ARG A 46 -7.35 12.75 -5.43
C ARG A 46 -7.98 12.67 -6.80
N ILE A 47 -7.96 13.79 -7.51
CA ILE A 47 -8.31 13.84 -8.92
C ILE A 47 -7.03 13.99 -9.73
N GLU A 48 -6.85 13.12 -10.71
CA GLU A 48 -5.68 13.07 -11.58
C GLU A 48 -6.10 12.97 -13.05
N ASP A 49 -5.18 13.31 -13.96
CA ASP A 49 -5.40 13.13 -15.40
C ASP A 49 -5.32 11.64 -15.75
N GLY A 50 -6.41 11.12 -16.28
CA GLY A 50 -6.53 9.75 -16.75
C GLY A 50 -6.22 9.58 -18.23
N PRO A 51 -6.60 8.42 -18.80
CA PRO A 51 -6.42 8.14 -20.21
C PRO A 51 -7.05 9.23 -21.08
N GLN A 52 -6.30 9.67 -22.10
CA GLN A 52 -6.75 10.70 -23.05
C GLN A 52 -7.09 12.06 -22.40
N GLY A 53 -6.56 12.34 -21.20
CA GLY A 53 -6.81 13.58 -20.46
C GLY A 53 -8.18 13.63 -19.77
N ALA A 54 -8.91 12.52 -19.72
CA ALA A 54 -10.16 12.45 -18.96
C ALA A 54 -9.87 12.38 -17.45
N PRO A 55 -10.53 13.17 -16.61
CA PRO A 55 -10.21 13.21 -15.19
C PRO A 55 -10.67 11.92 -14.49
N VAL A 56 -9.88 11.48 -13.51
CA VAL A 56 -10.12 10.28 -12.70
C VAL A 56 -10.07 10.65 -11.23
N LEU A 57 -11.14 10.34 -10.50
CA LEU A 57 -11.15 10.39 -9.05
C LEU A 57 -10.67 9.05 -8.48
N ARG A 58 -9.66 9.10 -7.61
CA ARG A 58 -9.13 7.94 -6.88
C ARG A 58 -9.55 8.03 -5.43
N LEU A 59 -10.19 6.97 -4.95
CA LEU A 59 -10.72 6.84 -3.60
C LEU A 59 -10.11 5.63 -2.94
N ARG A 60 -9.66 5.77 -1.69
CA ARG A 60 -9.14 4.65 -0.91
C ARG A 60 -10.04 4.39 0.27
N LEU A 61 -10.64 3.21 0.34
CA LEU A 61 -11.64 2.87 1.38
C LEU A 61 -11.14 1.85 2.41
N HIS A 62 -10.02 1.19 2.14
CA HIS A 62 -9.42 0.21 3.04
C HIS A 62 -7.89 0.12 2.81
N PRO A 63 -7.06 -0.07 3.86
CA PRO A 63 -5.60 -0.14 3.74
C PRO A 63 -5.11 -1.36 2.94
N ALA A 64 -5.84 -2.47 2.96
CA ALA A 64 -5.54 -3.64 2.11
C ALA A 64 -6.03 -3.49 0.66
N ALA A 65 -6.97 -2.59 0.35
CA ALA A 65 -7.50 -2.43 -1.00
C ALA A 65 -6.59 -1.55 -1.88
N GLY A 66 -6.67 -1.76 -3.20
CA GLY A 66 -6.27 -0.74 -4.16
C GLY A 66 -7.27 0.42 -4.18
N ASP A 67 -6.94 1.48 -4.94
CA ASP A 67 -7.85 2.63 -5.06
C ASP A 67 -9.05 2.28 -5.96
N VAL A 68 -10.25 2.66 -5.52
CA VAL A 68 -11.45 2.72 -6.36
C VAL A 68 -11.27 3.89 -7.32
N SER A 69 -11.43 3.61 -8.60
CA SER A 69 -11.15 4.57 -9.67
C SER A 69 -12.45 4.94 -10.37
N VAL A 70 -12.83 6.21 -10.31
CA VAL A 70 -14.01 6.75 -10.99
C VAL A 70 -13.52 7.63 -12.14
N LEU A 71 -13.52 7.07 -13.34
CA LEU A 71 -13.13 7.75 -14.58
C LEU A 71 -14.34 8.41 -15.21
N ALA A 72 -14.31 9.73 -15.36
CA ALA A 72 -15.33 10.46 -16.13
C ALA A 72 -14.90 10.55 -17.60
N ALA A 73 -15.08 9.43 -18.32
CA ALA A 73 -14.60 9.24 -19.70
C ALA A 73 -15.13 10.30 -20.68
N THR A 74 -16.38 10.73 -20.51
CA THR A 74 -16.96 11.86 -21.24
C THR A 74 -17.89 12.66 -20.32
N GLN A 75 -18.54 13.71 -20.83
CA GLN A 75 -19.59 14.46 -20.14
C GLN A 75 -20.79 13.62 -19.69
N GLU A 76 -21.01 12.45 -20.29
CA GLU A 76 -22.14 11.59 -19.96
C GLU A 76 -21.70 10.21 -19.47
N ARG A 77 -20.50 9.75 -19.84
CA ARG A 77 -20.06 8.37 -19.54
C ARG A 77 -19.05 8.35 -18.43
N LEU A 78 -19.19 7.36 -17.56
CA LEU A 78 -18.20 7.04 -16.55
C LEU A 78 -17.89 5.55 -16.50
N VAL A 79 -16.72 5.25 -15.93
CA VAL A 79 -16.28 3.90 -15.63
C VAL A 79 -15.79 3.85 -14.18
N VAL A 80 -16.24 2.88 -13.41
CA VAL A 80 -15.72 2.59 -12.07
C VAL A 80 -14.93 1.29 -12.11
N SER A 81 -13.72 1.29 -11.57
CA SER A 81 -12.91 0.08 -11.42
C SER A 81 -12.39 -0.06 -9.99
N ALA A 82 -12.48 -1.25 -9.42
CA ALA A 82 -11.96 -1.58 -8.09
C ALA A 82 -11.55 -3.06 -7.98
N GLU A 83 -10.64 -3.35 -7.06
CA GLU A 83 -10.24 -4.71 -6.68
C GLU A 83 -10.63 -4.96 -5.22
N THR A 84 -11.43 -6.00 -4.98
CA THR A 84 -12.08 -6.22 -3.66
C THR A 84 -11.57 -7.48 -2.93
N SER A 85 -10.89 -8.39 -3.63
CA SER A 85 -10.43 -9.65 -3.02
C SER A 85 -9.34 -9.47 -1.99
N ALA A 86 -8.66 -8.32 -1.95
CA ALA A 86 -7.68 -8.06 -0.91
C ALA A 86 -8.30 -7.87 0.48
N VAL A 87 -9.59 -7.55 0.55
CA VAL A 87 -10.26 -7.14 1.79
C VAL A 87 -11.28 -8.17 2.26
N GLY A 88 -12.06 -8.73 1.35
CA GLY A 88 -13.03 -9.79 1.66
C GLY A 88 -14.47 -9.48 1.24
N PRO A 89 -15.39 -10.44 1.47
CA PRO A 89 -16.77 -10.36 1.02
C PRO A 89 -17.54 -9.19 1.62
N GLY A 90 -17.38 -8.89 2.92
CA GLY A 90 -18.04 -7.76 3.58
C GLY A 90 -17.70 -6.41 2.96
N TYR A 91 -16.43 -6.20 2.60
CA TYR A 91 -15.99 -5.01 1.87
C TYR A 91 -16.56 -4.95 0.44
N HIS A 92 -16.63 -6.10 -0.25
CA HIS A 92 -17.19 -6.17 -1.59
C HIS A 92 -18.67 -5.73 -1.60
N LEU A 93 -19.46 -6.25 -0.66
CA LEU A 93 -20.86 -5.87 -0.48
C LEU A 93 -21.00 -4.37 -0.19
N TYR A 94 -20.22 -3.88 0.80
CA TYR A 94 -20.20 -2.45 1.16
C TYR A 94 -19.89 -1.56 -0.05
N LEU A 95 -18.87 -1.89 -0.84
CA LEU A 95 -18.49 -1.08 -2.00
C LEU A 95 -19.58 -1.11 -3.08
N CYS A 96 -20.18 -2.26 -3.35
CA CYS A 96 -21.28 -2.35 -4.30
C CYS A 96 -22.47 -1.47 -3.86
N ASP A 97 -22.83 -1.49 -2.59
CA ASP A 97 -23.93 -0.69 -2.07
C ASP A 97 -23.62 0.81 -2.04
N LEU A 98 -22.36 1.18 -1.75
CA LEU A 98 -21.89 2.56 -1.89
C LEU A 98 -22.01 3.06 -3.34
N LEU A 99 -21.67 2.22 -4.32
CA LEU A 99 -21.75 2.57 -5.74
C LEU A 99 -23.20 2.61 -6.27
N LYS A 100 -24.09 1.78 -5.73
CA LYS A 100 -25.54 1.90 -5.98
C LYS A 100 -26.06 3.24 -5.45
N ALA A 101 -25.75 3.57 -4.20
CA ALA A 101 -26.14 4.84 -3.58
C ALA A 101 -25.55 6.05 -4.31
N LEU A 102 -24.33 5.95 -4.84
CA LEU A 102 -23.73 6.96 -5.72
C LEU A 102 -24.59 7.16 -6.97
N GLY A 103 -25.05 6.07 -7.56
CA GLY A 103 -25.90 6.14 -8.75
C GLY A 103 -27.24 6.80 -8.49
N GLU A 104 -27.87 6.51 -7.35
CA GLU A 104 -29.10 7.17 -6.91
C GLU A 104 -28.88 8.67 -6.67
N ALA A 105 -27.81 9.04 -5.94
CA ALA A 105 -27.51 10.42 -5.59
C ALA A 105 -27.16 11.32 -6.79
N HIS A 106 -26.52 10.76 -7.82
CA HIS A 106 -26.03 11.51 -8.99
C HIS A 106 -26.75 11.17 -10.31
N GLY A 107 -27.84 10.41 -10.25
CA GLY A 107 -28.62 10.04 -11.44
C GLY A 107 -27.82 9.23 -12.46
N ILE A 108 -27.00 8.29 -11.99
CA ILE A 108 -26.22 7.37 -12.83
C ILE A 108 -27.08 6.15 -13.16
N ILE A 109 -27.21 5.86 -14.45
CA ILE A 109 -27.76 4.61 -14.93
C ILE A 109 -26.60 3.66 -15.23
N TRP A 110 -26.48 2.60 -14.44
CA TRP A 110 -25.49 1.55 -14.62
C TRP A 110 -25.87 0.65 -15.80
N ALA A 111 -24.89 0.36 -16.66
CA ALA A 111 -25.04 -0.59 -17.74
C ALA A 111 -25.24 -2.01 -17.20
N PRO A 112 -25.94 -2.90 -17.92
CA PRO A 112 -25.98 -4.32 -17.58
C PRO A 112 -24.57 -4.94 -17.65
N PRO A 113 -24.34 -6.09 -16.97
CA PRO A 113 -23.07 -6.79 -17.06
C PRO A 113 -22.83 -7.30 -18.49
N ASP A 114 -21.57 -7.24 -18.92
CA ASP A 114 -21.08 -7.70 -20.22
C ASP A 114 -19.80 -8.50 -19.99
N ALA A 115 -19.92 -9.82 -20.06
CA ALA A 115 -18.82 -10.75 -19.81
C ALA A 115 -17.70 -10.62 -20.86
N ASP A 116 -18.04 -10.34 -22.12
CA ASP A 116 -17.06 -10.22 -23.22
C ASP A 116 -16.23 -8.95 -23.05
N ALA A 117 -16.83 -7.87 -22.56
CA ALA A 117 -16.14 -6.63 -22.22
C ALA A 117 -15.49 -6.66 -20.82
N GLY A 118 -15.69 -7.72 -20.03
CA GLY A 118 -15.26 -7.82 -18.63
C GLY A 118 -15.93 -6.78 -17.72
N VAL A 119 -17.07 -6.25 -18.13
CA VAL A 119 -17.87 -5.26 -17.39
C VAL A 119 -18.85 -6.00 -16.49
N GLY A 120 -18.85 -5.66 -15.22
CA GLY A 120 -19.77 -6.13 -14.22
C GLY A 120 -19.08 -6.45 -12.90
N ASP A 121 -19.79 -7.22 -12.12
CA ASP A 121 -19.36 -7.80 -10.86
C ASP A 121 -19.35 -9.32 -11.04
N ALA A 122 -18.19 -9.95 -10.84
CA ALA A 122 -18.03 -11.39 -11.01
C ALA A 122 -18.93 -12.21 -10.08
N THR A 123 -19.38 -11.64 -8.95
CA THR A 123 -20.30 -12.30 -8.02
C THR A 123 -21.77 -12.11 -8.39
N GLY A 124 -22.06 -11.12 -9.24
CA GLY A 124 -23.41 -10.70 -9.60
C GLY A 124 -24.14 -9.87 -8.53
N TYR A 125 -23.56 -9.63 -7.35
CA TYR A 125 -24.21 -8.91 -6.25
C TYR A 125 -24.62 -7.49 -6.64
N PHE A 126 -23.80 -6.78 -7.42
CA PHE A 126 -24.10 -5.40 -7.81
C PHE A 126 -25.45 -5.26 -8.53
N HIS A 127 -25.83 -6.21 -9.38
CA HIS A 127 -27.10 -6.14 -10.14
C HIS A 127 -28.23 -6.95 -9.50
N SER A 128 -27.92 -8.09 -8.87
CA SER A 128 -28.94 -8.99 -8.31
C SER A 128 -29.34 -8.63 -6.88
N GLY A 129 -28.42 -8.04 -6.10
CA GLY A 129 -28.57 -7.91 -4.65
C GLY A 129 -28.43 -9.23 -3.88
N ASP A 130 -28.12 -10.35 -4.54
CA ASP A 130 -27.94 -11.65 -3.90
C ASP A 130 -26.52 -11.80 -3.35
N ALA A 131 -26.37 -11.77 -2.04
CA ALA A 131 -25.08 -11.90 -1.36
C ALA A 131 -24.58 -13.35 -1.27
N GLY A 132 -25.45 -14.34 -1.51
CA GLY A 132 -25.14 -15.77 -1.35
C GLY A 132 -23.86 -16.21 -2.08
N PRO A 133 -23.67 -15.86 -3.37
CA PRO A 133 -22.49 -16.28 -4.13
C PRO A 133 -21.17 -15.60 -3.73
N VAL A 134 -21.20 -14.49 -2.98
CA VAL A 134 -20.02 -13.62 -2.79
C VAL A 134 -18.93 -14.32 -1.99
N GLU A 135 -19.29 -14.99 -0.89
CA GLU A 135 -18.32 -15.72 -0.07
C GLU A 135 -17.67 -16.87 -0.84
N GLU A 136 -18.47 -17.64 -1.60
CA GLU A 136 -17.97 -18.77 -2.39
C GLU A 136 -16.96 -18.32 -3.45
N HIS A 137 -17.23 -17.18 -4.11
CA HIS A 137 -16.28 -16.59 -5.05
C HIS A 137 -14.97 -16.14 -4.38
N MET A 138 -15.04 -15.55 -3.19
CA MET A 138 -13.84 -15.17 -2.43
C MET A 138 -13.02 -16.39 -1.98
N LEU A 139 -13.69 -17.45 -1.55
CA LEU A 139 -13.03 -18.72 -1.17
C LEU A 139 -12.39 -19.40 -2.39
N GLY A 140 -13.08 -19.44 -3.53
CA GLY A 140 -12.54 -19.99 -4.78
C GLY A 140 -11.32 -19.21 -5.28
N TRP A 141 -11.36 -17.88 -5.19
CA TRP A 141 -10.20 -17.03 -5.48
C TRP A 141 -9.02 -17.34 -4.55
N LEU A 142 -9.27 -17.45 -3.24
CA LEU A 142 -8.23 -17.74 -2.25
C LEU A 142 -7.57 -19.10 -2.52
N GLN A 143 -8.38 -20.14 -2.74
CA GLN A 143 -7.91 -21.49 -3.06
C GLN A 143 -7.04 -21.49 -4.31
N HIS A 144 -7.48 -20.82 -5.37
CA HIS A 144 -6.74 -20.71 -6.61
C HIS A 144 -5.39 -20.01 -6.41
N SER A 145 -5.37 -18.87 -5.74
CA SER A 145 -4.15 -18.11 -5.46
C SER A 145 -3.16 -18.91 -4.60
N VAL A 146 -3.63 -19.58 -3.54
CA VAL A 146 -2.79 -20.43 -2.70
C VAL A 146 -2.26 -21.63 -3.48
N GLY A 147 -3.08 -22.25 -4.33
CA GLY A 147 -2.64 -23.35 -5.22
C GLY A 147 -1.54 -22.92 -6.18
N GLN A 148 -1.61 -21.71 -6.73
CA GLN A 148 -0.55 -21.14 -7.56
C GLN A 148 0.74 -20.92 -6.76
N VAL A 149 0.64 -20.37 -5.54
CA VAL A 149 1.80 -20.19 -4.66
C VAL A 149 2.47 -21.52 -4.33
N LEU A 150 1.70 -22.54 -3.95
CA LEU A 150 2.22 -23.90 -3.67
C LEU A 150 2.93 -24.48 -4.89
N ARG A 151 2.34 -24.37 -6.08
CA ARG A 151 2.97 -24.79 -7.34
C ARG A 151 4.29 -24.08 -7.57
N MET A 152 4.33 -22.75 -7.47
CA MET A 152 5.54 -21.98 -7.75
C MET A 152 6.64 -22.27 -6.71
N ARG A 153 6.27 -22.47 -5.44
CA ARG A 153 7.21 -22.92 -4.39
C ARG A 153 7.79 -24.30 -4.67
N SER A 154 7.01 -25.23 -5.21
CA SER A 154 7.52 -26.56 -5.60
C SER A 154 8.60 -26.49 -6.69
N LEU A 155 8.65 -25.39 -7.44
CA LEU A 155 9.68 -25.10 -8.45
C LEU A 155 10.87 -24.32 -7.87
N GLY A 156 10.96 -24.13 -6.55
CA GLY A 156 12.05 -23.42 -5.88
C GLY A 156 11.90 -21.90 -5.80
N ASN A 157 10.76 -21.34 -6.21
CA ASN A 157 10.50 -19.91 -6.09
C ASN A 157 10.13 -19.51 -4.65
N SER A 158 10.36 -18.26 -4.28
CA SER A 158 10.10 -17.71 -2.93
C SER A 158 9.68 -16.24 -3.00
N GLY A 159 9.40 -15.63 -1.84
CA GLY A 159 9.04 -14.20 -1.78
C GLY A 159 7.61 -13.88 -2.22
N PHE A 160 6.67 -14.80 -2.01
CA PHE A 160 5.28 -14.61 -2.42
C PHE A 160 4.55 -13.64 -1.51
N ALA A 161 3.68 -12.85 -2.12
CA ALA A 161 2.76 -11.98 -1.45
C ALA A 161 1.35 -12.17 -2.02
N LEU A 162 0.35 -12.18 -1.15
CA LEU A 162 -1.07 -12.20 -1.51
C LEU A 162 -1.70 -10.90 -1.02
N SER A 163 -2.38 -10.19 -1.92
CA SER A 163 -3.13 -8.97 -1.57
C SER A 163 -2.29 -7.83 -0.99
N MET A 164 -0.96 -7.90 -1.12
CA MET A 164 -0.06 -6.83 -0.72
C MET A 164 -0.06 -5.74 -1.79
N ARG A 165 0.03 -4.48 -1.34
CA ARG A 165 0.09 -3.33 -2.25
C ARG A 165 1.40 -3.31 -3.04
N PHE A 166 1.31 -2.82 -4.26
CA PHE A 166 2.47 -2.48 -5.08
C PHE A 166 3.24 -1.30 -4.47
N GLY A 167 4.54 -1.24 -4.73
CA GLY A 167 5.44 -0.18 -4.28
C GLY A 167 6.42 -0.64 -3.20
N HIS A 168 6.00 -1.54 -2.31
CA HIS A 168 6.83 -2.09 -1.24
C HIS A 168 6.81 -3.61 -1.25
N THR A 169 7.98 -4.22 -1.36
CA THR A 169 8.17 -5.66 -1.15
C THR A 169 8.90 -5.87 0.16
N PHE A 170 8.33 -6.65 1.05
CA PHE A 170 8.88 -6.88 2.38
C PHE A 170 9.72 -8.14 2.44
N GLN A 171 10.85 -8.08 3.15
CA GLN A 171 11.63 -9.27 3.46
C GLN A 171 11.15 -9.88 4.77
N HIS A 172 10.60 -11.09 4.69
CA HIS A 172 10.11 -11.82 5.86
C HIS A 172 10.21 -13.34 5.61
N PRO A 173 10.55 -14.17 6.61
CA PRO A 173 10.69 -15.62 6.45
C PRO A 173 9.39 -16.38 6.18
N GLY A 174 8.26 -15.68 6.03
CA GLY A 174 6.95 -16.31 5.80
C GLY A 174 6.89 -16.96 4.42
N ALA A 175 6.14 -18.05 4.29
CA ALA A 175 5.96 -18.70 2.99
C ALA A 175 5.11 -17.84 2.03
N LEU A 176 4.19 -17.05 2.62
CA LEU A 176 3.33 -16.09 1.93
C LEU A 176 3.14 -14.85 2.83
N LEU A 177 3.32 -13.66 2.29
CA LEU A 177 3.04 -12.41 3.00
C LEU A 177 1.64 -11.92 2.67
N THR A 178 0.87 -11.53 3.69
CA THR A 178 -0.47 -10.96 3.54
C THR A 178 -0.62 -9.67 4.34
N PRO A 179 -1.60 -8.81 4.05
CA PRO A 179 -1.87 -7.62 4.87
C PRO A 179 -2.23 -7.96 6.33
N MET A 180 -2.69 -9.19 6.59
CA MET A 180 -3.01 -9.71 7.92
C MET A 180 -1.87 -10.54 8.54
N GLY A 181 -0.64 -10.29 8.07
CA GLY A 181 0.58 -10.93 8.54
C GLY A 181 1.02 -12.14 7.70
N PRO A 182 2.20 -12.69 8.02
CA PRO A 182 2.79 -13.79 7.28
C PRO A 182 2.00 -15.09 7.50
N ARG A 183 2.07 -15.99 6.52
CA ARG A 183 1.54 -17.35 6.57
C ARG A 183 2.64 -18.36 6.30
N ASP A 184 2.56 -19.50 6.98
CA ASP A 184 3.49 -20.61 6.83
C ASP A 184 2.98 -21.62 5.79
N GLU A 185 3.81 -22.62 5.48
CA GLU A 185 3.46 -23.62 4.49
C GLU A 185 2.32 -24.55 4.95
N ARG A 186 2.17 -24.75 6.27
CA ARG A 186 1.08 -25.54 6.84
C ARG A 186 -0.26 -24.86 6.56
N TRP A 187 -0.35 -23.55 6.77
CA TRP A 187 -1.51 -22.75 6.45
C TRP A 187 -1.84 -22.83 4.95
N LEU A 188 -0.85 -22.68 4.07
CA LEU A 188 -1.07 -22.80 2.62
C LEU A 188 -1.70 -24.14 2.24
N ARG A 189 -1.19 -25.26 2.77
CA ARG A 189 -1.75 -26.59 2.50
C ARG A 189 -3.17 -26.72 3.06
N ALA A 190 -3.41 -26.27 4.29
CA ALA A 190 -4.74 -26.33 4.90
C ALA A 190 -5.79 -25.55 4.11
N VAL A 191 -5.44 -24.35 3.62
CA VAL A 191 -6.34 -23.50 2.82
C VAL A 191 -6.54 -24.04 1.41
N PHE A 192 -5.52 -24.67 0.82
CA PHE A 192 -5.69 -25.31 -0.48
C PHE A 192 -6.70 -26.45 -0.42
N GLU A 193 -6.70 -27.25 0.65
CA GLU A 193 -7.65 -28.35 0.86
C GLU A 193 -9.04 -27.85 1.31
N GLU A 194 -9.09 -26.90 2.25
CA GLU A 194 -10.31 -26.33 2.81
C GLU A 194 -10.19 -24.79 2.90
N PRO A 195 -10.65 -24.06 1.86
CA PRO A 195 -10.45 -22.61 1.76
C PRO A 195 -11.01 -21.80 2.93
N ARG A 196 -12.05 -22.30 3.60
CA ARG A 196 -12.63 -21.64 4.79
C ARG A 196 -11.65 -21.50 5.95
N GLN A 197 -10.61 -22.32 6.01
CA GLN A 197 -9.57 -22.17 7.04
C GLN A 197 -8.71 -20.90 6.84
N GLY A 198 -8.80 -20.27 5.67
CA GLY A 198 -8.00 -19.10 5.31
C GLY A 198 -8.75 -17.77 5.37
N VAL A 199 -9.97 -17.72 5.92
CA VAL A 199 -10.77 -16.49 5.97
C VAL A 199 -10.09 -15.38 6.79
N ASP A 200 -9.12 -15.73 7.63
CA ASP A 200 -8.34 -14.83 8.47
C ASP A 200 -7.40 -13.89 7.69
N VAL A 201 -7.18 -14.13 6.39
CA VAL A 201 -6.46 -13.20 5.51
C VAL A 201 -7.31 -12.03 5.02
N PHE A 202 -8.64 -12.13 5.18
CA PHE A 202 -9.57 -11.08 4.80
C PHE A 202 -9.86 -10.18 6.01
N PRO A 203 -9.46 -8.90 5.99
CA PRO A 203 -9.76 -7.96 7.07
C PRO A 203 -11.24 -7.56 7.18
N TRP A 204 -12.09 -7.90 6.21
CA TRP A 204 -13.52 -7.58 6.26
C TRP A 204 -14.35 -8.70 5.64
N TRP A 205 -14.72 -9.67 6.48
CA TRP A 205 -15.54 -10.81 6.08
C TRP A 205 -17.04 -10.52 6.18
N THR A 206 -17.51 -10.07 7.34
CA THR A 206 -18.94 -9.88 7.62
C THR A 206 -19.48 -8.57 7.05
N PRO A 207 -20.76 -8.50 6.61
CA PRO A 207 -21.38 -7.24 6.22
C PRO A 207 -21.44 -6.24 7.39
N GLY A 208 -21.30 -4.94 7.09
CA GLY A 208 -21.37 -3.86 8.08
C GLY A 208 -20.02 -3.48 8.68
N VAL A 209 -19.98 -2.40 9.47
CA VAL A 209 -18.77 -1.86 10.11
C VAL A 209 -18.87 -2.02 11.61
N ASP A 210 -18.31 -3.10 12.13
CA ASP A 210 -18.33 -3.46 13.55
C ASP A 210 -16.93 -3.35 14.21
N ALA A 211 -16.85 -3.68 15.50
CA ALA A 211 -15.60 -3.76 16.25
C ALA A 211 -14.52 -4.59 15.54
N ARG A 212 -14.89 -5.72 14.93
CA ARG A 212 -13.97 -6.65 14.27
C ARG A 212 -13.38 -6.03 13.01
N VAL A 213 -14.19 -5.35 12.20
CA VAL A 213 -13.71 -4.62 11.01
C VAL A 213 -12.72 -3.52 11.41
N ARG A 214 -13.03 -2.73 12.45
CA ARG A 214 -12.09 -1.70 12.95
C ARG A 214 -10.78 -2.30 13.46
N PHE A 215 -10.88 -3.39 14.22
CA PHE A 215 -9.73 -4.14 14.71
C PHE A 215 -8.86 -4.69 13.57
N GLN A 216 -9.46 -5.37 12.59
CA GLN A 216 -8.74 -5.95 11.47
C GLN A 216 -8.14 -4.89 10.54
N ARG A 217 -8.82 -3.74 10.36
CA ARG A 217 -8.26 -2.56 9.67
C ARG A 217 -7.02 -2.01 10.37
N ALA A 218 -7.05 -1.91 11.71
CA ALA A 218 -5.87 -1.50 12.48
C ALA A 218 -4.73 -2.52 12.36
N LEU A 219 -5.02 -3.83 12.46
CA LEU A 219 -4.02 -4.89 12.26
C LEU A 219 -3.36 -4.81 10.88
N CYS A 220 -4.14 -4.57 9.83
CA CYS A 220 -3.60 -4.39 8.48
C CYS A 220 -2.56 -3.27 8.46
N ARG A 221 -2.88 -2.11 9.04
CA ARG A 221 -1.96 -0.96 9.10
C ARG A 221 -0.73 -1.25 9.96
N LEU A 222 -0.88 -1.94 11.09
CA LEU A 222 0.27 -2.36 11.91
C LEU A 222 1.23 -3.25 11.11
N TRP A 223 0.71 -4.16 10.29
CA TRP A 223 1.55 -5.03 9.44
C TRP A 223 2.23 -4.28 8.30
N THR A 224 1.51 -3.41 7.57
CA THR A 224 1.98 -2.88 6.28
C THR A 224 2.51 -1.46 6.33
N ASP A 225 1.94 -0.60 7.17
CA ASP A 225 2.10 0.85 7.06
C ASP A 225 2.92 1.46 8.19
N VAL A 226 2.81 0.92 9.41
CA VAL A 226 3.43 1.50 10.59
C VAL A 226 4.95 1.40 10.51
N VAL A 227 5.60 2.57 10.62
CA VAL A 227 7.03 2.70 10.82
C VAL A 227 7.30 2.62 12.32
N TRP A 228 8.00 1.56 12.77
CA TRP A 228 8.13 1.22 14.20
C TRP A 228 9.20 2.05 14.92
N ARG A 229 8.94 3.35 15.02
CA ARG A 229 9.72 4.36 15.76
C ARG A 229 8.86 5.61 15.98
N PRO A 230 9.30 6.58 16.81
CA PRO A 230 8.66 7.89 16.88
C PRO A 230 8.50 8.54 15.48
N PRO A 231 7.34 9.17 15.18
CA PRO A 231 7.06 9.72 13.85
C PRO A 231 7.93 10.94 13.56
N LEU A 232 8.45 10.99 12.32
CA LEU A 232 9.27 12.10 11.79
C LEU A 232 8.45 13.06 10.94
N LEU A 233 7.37 12.57 10.37
CA LEU A 233 6.47 13.29 9.49
C LEU A 233 5.07 13.35 10.09
N ASP A 234 4.30 14.37 9.74
CA ASP A 234 2.92 14.52 10.22
C ASP A 234 2.02 13.41 9.69
N GLU A 235 2.26 12.91 8.48
CA GLU A 235 1.53 11.79 7.90
C GLU A 235 1.77 10.49 8.68
N GLU A 236 3.01 10.24 9.13
CA GLU A 236 3.31 9.10 10.00
C GLU A 236 2.60 9.21 11.35
N ARG A 237 2.62 10.41 11.93
CA ARG A 237 1.92 10.68 13.19
C ARG A 237 0.42 10.46 13.04
N GLN A 238 -0.17 10.91 11.93
CA GLN A 238 -1.58 10.71 11.66
C GLN A 238 -1.93 9.22 11.53
N ARG A 239 -1.13 8.43 10.80
CA ARG A 239 -1.30 6.98 10.70
C ARG A 239 -1.29 6.29 12.07
N LEU A 240 -0.35 6.65 12.94
CA LEU A 240 -0.30 6.12 14.31
C LEU A 240 -1.56 6.49 15.11
N ARG A 241 -2.05 7.73 14.99
CA ARG A 241 -3.30 8.17 15.63
C ARG A 241 -4.51 7.37 15.12
N ASP A 242 -4.59 7.14 13.82
CA ASP A 242 -5.69 6.38 13.22
C ASP A 242 -5.70 4.93 13.72
N VAL A 243 -4.53 4.30 13.80
CA VAL A 243 -4.39 2.95 14.39
C VAL A 243 -4.83 2.94 15.85
N ALA A 244 -4.33 3.88 16.67
CA ALA A 244 -4.70 3.95 18.08
C ALA A 244 -6.22 4.15 18.27
N ARG A 245 -6.82 5.05 17.47
CA ARG A 245 -8.26 5.31 17.46
C ARG A 245 -9.08 4.08 17.07
N LEU A 246 -8.68 3.36 16.01
CA LEU A 246 -9.36 2.16 15.56
C LEU A 246 -9.31 1.04 16.62
N LEU A 247 -8.15 0.81 17.23
CA LEU A 247 -8.00 -0.18 18.30
C LEU A 247 -8.83 0.18 19.53
N GLU A 248 -8.82 1.44 19.93
CA GLU A 248 -9.58 1.94 21.07
C GLU A 248 -11.10 1.83 20.84
N GLN A 249 -11.59 2.24 19.67
CA GLN A 249 -13.00 2.10 19.30
C GLN A 249 -13.43 0.64 19.26
N ALA A 250 -12.63 -0.23 18.64
CA ALA A 250 -12.91 -1.65 18.61
C ALA A 250 -12.96 -2.23 20.03
N TRP A 251 -11.99 -1.89 20.89
CA TRP A 251 -11.90 -2.45 22.24
C TRP A 251 -13.05 -2.01 23.14
N ARG A 252 -13.51 -0.77 23.00
CA ARG A 252 -14.71 -0.29 23.72
C ARG A 252 -15.98 -1.04 23.31
N GLU A 253 -16.07 -1.44 22.05
CA GLU A 253 -17.25 -2.13 21.51
C GLU A 253 -17.21 -3.64 21.77
N ASP A 254 -16.05 -4.29 21.61
CA ASP A 254 -15.83 -5.70 21.91
C ASP A 254 -14.45 -5.95 22.55
N PRO A 255 -14.35 -5.94 23.90
CA PRO A 255 -13.12 -6.20 24.61
C PRO A 255 -12.55 -7.61 24.45
N SER A 256 -13.32 -8.56 23.90
CA SER A 256 -12.94 -9.97 23.81
C SER A 256 -12.04 -10.31 22.62
N LEU A 257 -11.87 -9.37 21.68
CA LEU A 257 -11.01 -9.55 20.52
C LEU A 257 -9.53 -9.69 20.93
N PRO A 258 -8.71 -10.39 20.12
CA PRO A 258 -7.30 -10.66 20.45
C PRO A 258 -6.41 -9.44 20.16
N TYR A 259 -6.53 -8.39 20.97
CA TYR A 259 -5.78 -7.13 20.79
C TYR A 259 -4.26 -7.33 20.84
N PRO A 260 -3.50 -6.68 19.94
CA PRO A 260 -2.04 -6.71 19.97
C PRO A 260 -1.51 -5.74 21.03
N TRP A 261 -1.68 -6.08 22.29
CA TRP A 261 -1.40 -5.18 23.42
C TRP A 261 0.02 -4.62 23.42
N ARG A 262 1.02 -5.46 23.12
CA ARG A 262 2.42 -5.05 23.01
C ARG A 262 2.61 -3.96 21.96
N GLU A 263 2.10 -4.18 20.76
CA GLU A 263 2.25 -3.24 19.66
C GLU A 263 1.39 -1.99 19.81
N TRP A 264 0.20 -2.12 20.41
CA TRP A 264 -0.63 -0.97 20.75
C TRP A 264 0.07 -0.09 21.78
N GLN A 265 0.72 -0.68 22.78
CA GLN A 265 1.54 0.05 23.74
C GLN A 265 2.69 0.81 23.06
N GLU A 266 3.40 0.20 22.12
CA GLU A 266 4.44 0.89 21.33
C GLU A 266 3.87 2.09 20.57
N VAL A 267 2.73 1.93 19.89
CA VAL A 267 2.05 3.02 19.15
C VAL A 267 1.70 4.19 20.07
N LEU A 268 1.10 3.93 21.24
CA LEU A 268 0.77 4.97 22.21
C LEU A 268 2.03 5.65 22.76
N GLY A 269 3.09 4.87 22.99
CA GLY A 269 4.41 5.37 23.39
C GLY A 269 5.02 6.32 22.36
N TYR A 270 4.98 5.98 21.07
CA TYR A 270 5.46 6.84 19.98
C TYR A 270 4.64 8.14 19.84
N LEU A 271 3.35 8.09 20.15
CA LEU A 271 2.48 9.26 20.17
C LEU A 271 2.64 10.12 21.44
N GLY A 272 3.27 9.58 22.50
CA GLY A 272 3.34 10.23 23.82
C GLY A 272 1.97 10.32 24.51
N VAL A 273 1.06 9.39 24.22
CA VAL A 273 -0.30 9.38 24.78
C VAL A 273 -0.31 8.67 26.13
N GLY A 274 -0.80 9.36 27.16
CA GLY A 274 -1.05 8.80 28.50
C GLY A 274 -2.54 8.72 28.83
N GLY A 275 -2.85 8.44 30.10
CA GLY A 275 -4.22 8.36 30.63
C GLY A 275 -4.74 6.93 30.76
N THR A 276 -6.02 6.80 31.08
CA THR A 276 -6.63 5.53 31.51
C THR A 276 -6.51 4.42 30.46
N VAL A 277 -6.70 4.74 29.17
CA VAL A 277 -6.56 3.76 28.08
C VAL A 277 -5.11 3.30 27.96
N ALA A 278 -4.13 4.20 28.07
CA ALA A 278 -2.72 3.84 27.98
C ALA A 278 -2.27 2.97 29.16
N GLU A 279 -2.77 3.25 30.37
CA GLU A 279 -2.53 2.43 31.56
C GLU A 279 -3.12 1.02 31.41
N GLU A 280 -4.32 0.92 30.86
CA GLU A 280 -4.98 -0.37 30.62
C GLU A 280 -4.24 -1.20 29.57
N VAL A 281 -3.86 -0.57 28.45
CA VAL A 281 -3.06 -1.21 27.40
C VAL A 281 -1.72 -1.70 27.98
N HIS A 282 -1.06 -0.87 28.81
CA HIS A 282 0.18 -1.25 29.47
C HIS A 282 0.01 -2.47 30.39
N ARG A 283 -1.06 -2.49 31.20
CA ARG A 283 -1.38 -3.62 32.07
C ARG A 283 -1.58 -4.91 31.28
N HIS A 284 -2.41 -4.88 30.22
CA HIS A 284 -2.62 -6.05 29.37
C HIS A 284 -1.36 -6.50 28.63
N ALA A 285 -0.50 -5.57 28.21
CA ALA A 285 0.78 -5.92 27.57
C ALA A 285 1.74 -6.64 28.53
N LEU A 286 1.71 -6.32 29.82
CA LEU A 286 2.49 -7.02 30.85
C LEU A 286 1.93 -8.42 31.15
N GLU A 287 0.61 -8.56 31.22
CA GLU A 287 -0.08 -9.83 31.47
C GLU A 287 0.03 -10.80 30.27
N SER A 288 0.12 -10.25 29.06
CA SER A 288 0.23 -10.98 27.81
C SER A 288 1.36 -10.40 26.94
N PRO A 289 2.64 -10.72 27.25
CA PRO A 289 3.82 -10.13 26.57
C PRO A 289 3.97 -10.47 25.07
N GLY A 290 2.95 -11.12 24.48
CA GLY A 290 2.93 -11.60 23.10
C GLY A 290 3.71 -12.90 22.96
N THR A 291 3.05 -13.96 22.50
CA THR A 291 3.71 -15.20 22.09
C THR A 291 3.91 -15.16 20.58
N GLY A 292 5.15 -15.00 20.13
CA GLY A 292 5.51 -14.97 18.70
C GLY A 292 6.20 -13.69 18.24
N PRO A 293 6.51 -13.60 16.93
CA PRO A 293 7.21 -12.45 16.35
C PRO A 293 6.39 -11.16 16.49
N SER A 294 7.07 -10.02 16.54
CA SER A 294 6.42 -8.71 16.53
C SER A 294 5.66 -8.45 15.24
N ILE A 295 4.48 -7.83 15.36
CA ILE A 295 3.70 -7.39 14.20
C ILE A 295 4.48 -6.28 13.48
N GLY A 296 4.46 -6.31 12.15
CA GLY A 296 4.97 -5.23 11.31
C GLY A 296 6.11 -5.63 10.38
N TYR A 297 5.85 -5.62 9.08
CA TYR A 297 6.87 -5.90 8.07
C TYR A 297 7.95 -4.82 7.99
N ARG A 298 7.60 -3.56 8.29
CA ARG A 298 8.56 -2.44 8.33
C ARG A 298 9.55 -2.49 9.50
N ARG A 299 9.46 -3.50 10.38
CA ARG A 299 10.53 -3.81 11.35
C ARG A 299 11.75 -4.45 10.67
N GLY A 300 11.55 -5.06 9.49
CA GLY A 300 12.62 -5.62 8.67
C GLY A 300 13.08 -4.69 7.56
N SER A 301 13.69 -5.28 6.53
CA SER A 301 14.07 -4.57 5.30
C SER A 301 12.90 -4.51 4.31
N VAL A 302 12.84 -3.39 3.59
CA VAL A 302 11.83 -3.10 2.57
C VAL A 302 12.54 -2.83 1.25
N GLN A 303 12.09 -3.50 0.19
CA GLN A 303 12.47 -3.20 -1.18
C GLN A 303 11.43 -2.24 -1.76
N VAL A 304 11.90 -1.07 -2.17
CA VAL A 304 11.07 0.05 -2.64
C VAL A 304 11.22 0.18 -4.14
N ALA A 305 10.09 0.25 -4.85
CA ALA A 305 10.07 0.63 -6.25
C ALA A 305 10.26 2.14 -6.39
N LEU A 306 11.27 2.54 -7.17
CA LEU A 306 11.65 3.92 -7.43
C LEU A 306 11.21 4.34 -8.85
N PRO A 307 11.22 5.65 -9.17
CA PRO A 307 10.93 6.11 -10.53
C PRO A 307 11.82 5.45 -11.59
N GLU A 308 11.33 5.40 -12.83
CA GLU A 308 12.04 4.82 -13.99
C GLU A 308 12.44 3.33 -13.85
N GLY A 309 11.75 2.59 -12.99
CA GLY A 309 11.97 1.15 -12.81
C GLY A 309 13.18 0.81 -11.94
N TRP A 310 13.79 1.78 -11.28
CA TRP A 310 14.80 1.51 -10.26
C TRP A 310 14.16 0.87 -9.01
N GLU A 311 14.94 0.14 -8.24
CA GLU A 311 14.50 -0.42 -6.96
C GLU A 311 15.67 -0.43 -5.96
N ILE A 312 15.38 -0.23 -4.68
CA ILE A 312 16.42 -0.21 -3.63
C ILE A 312 15.92 -0.91 -2.38
N ARG A 313 16.82 -1.56 -1.64
CA ARG A 313 16.52 -2.11 -0.32
C ARG A 313 16.97 -1.17 0.78
N ILE A 314 16.04 -0.83 1.66
CA ILE A 314 16.28 0.05 2.81
C ILE A 314 15.69 -0.55 4.09
N PRO A 315 16.20 -0.18 5.28
CA PRO A 315 15.48 -0.40 6.53
C PRO A 315 14.04 0.15 6.47
N GLY A 316 13.06 -0.62 6.96
CA GLY A 316 11.66 -0.18 6.97
C GLY A 316 11.37 1.00 7.91
N SER A 317 12.32 1.36 8.77
CA SER A 317 12.30 2.52 9.67
C SER A 317 12.49 3.87 8.97
N LEU A 318 13.00 3.89 7.73
CA LEU A 318 13.24 5.13 7.01
C LEU A 318 11.92 5.71 6.48
N ALA A 319 11.71 7.01 6.72
CA ALA A 319 10.60 7.79 6.19
C ALA A 319 10.86 8.16 4.73
N GLU A 320 9.95 7.81 3.83
CA GLU A 320 10.09 8.04 2.39
C GLU A 320 9.38 9.34 1.97
N THR A 321 10.01 10.09 1.08
CA THR A 321 9.41 11.27 0.46
C THR A 321 9.93 11.44 -0.97
N ARG A 322 9.13 12.09 -1.81
CA ARG A 322 9.53 12.49 -3.17
C ARG A 322 9.66 14.00 -3.22
N LEU A 323 10.81 14.46 -3.68
CA LEU A 323 11.09 15.88 -3.82
C LEU A 323 10.66 16.38 -5.21
N GLY A 324 10.41 17.69 -5.32
CA GLY A 324 9.94 18.32 -6.56
C GLY A 324 10.95 18.29 -7.72
N ASP A 325 12.22 18.00 -7.43
CA ASP A 325 13.29 17.81 -8.42
C ASP A 325 13.31 16.38 -9.00
N GLY A 326 12.31 15.56 -8.68
CA GLY A 326 12.21 14.18 -9.13
C GLY A 326 12.98 13.18 -8.28
N SER A 327 13.79 13.62 -7.31
CA SER A 327 14.51 12.72 -6.43
C SER A 327 13.61 12.05 -5.40
N TRP A 328 13.96 10.80 -5.09
CA TRP A 328 13.38 10.06 -3.98
C TRP A 328 14.35 10.08 -2.80
N VAL A 329 13.83 10.28 -1.60
CA VAL A 329 14.59 10.34 -0.35
C VAL A 329 13.95 9.46 0.70
N ALA A 330 14.75 8.67 1.40
CA ALA A 330 14.36 7.94 2.60
C ALA A 330 15.27 8.33 3.76
N ARG A 331 14.72 8.71 4.92
CA ARG A 331 15.52 9.21 6.05
C ARG A 331 14.99 8.83 7.41
N ASP A 332 15.89 8.77 8.38
CA ASP A 332 15.58 8.80 9.80
C ASP A 332 16.40 9.88 10.51
N HIS A 333 16.55 9.80 11.84
CA HIS A 333 17.34 10.79 12.59
C HIS A 333 18.85 10.70 12.36
N ARG A 334 19.35 9.57 11.84
CA ARG A 334 20.79 9.26 11.73
C ARG A 334 21.23 8.93 10.31
N ARG A 335 20.29 8.62 9.41
CA ARG A 335 20.56 8.04 8.09
C ARG A 335 19.70 8.71 7.04
N THR A 336 20.25 8.90 5.85
CA THR A 336 19.54 9.37 4.67
C THR A 336 20.01 8.62 3.43
N VAL A 337 19.06 8.18 2.61
CA VAL A 337 19.28 7.57 1.30
C VAL A 337 18.55 8.44 0.29
N ARG A 338 19.26 8.92 -0.73
CA ARG A 338 18.69 9.72 -1.81
C ARG A 338 19.02 9.06 -3.15
N VAL A 339 18.02 8.91 -4.00
CA VAL A 339 18.18 8.38 -5.36
C VAL A 339 17.58 9.38 -6.34
N LEU A 340 18.36 9.75 -7.35
CA LEU A 340 17.95 10.64 -8.43
C LEU A 340 18.21 9.94 -9.77
N PRO A 341 17.17 9.56 -10.53
CA PRO A 341 17.31 9.16 -11.92
C PRO A 341 17.91 10.31 -12.74
N LEU A 342 18.81 9.99 -13.67
CA LEU A 342 19.47 10.97 -14.52
C LEU A 342 19.02 10.79 -15.98
N GLU A 343 18.60 11.87 -16.63
CA GLU A 343 18.28 11.87 -18.06
C GLU A 343 19.54 11.74 -18.94
N ASP A 344 19.37 11.23 -20.17
CA ASP A 344 20.48 11.04 -21.13
C ASP A 344 21.20 12.35 -21.51
N SER A 345 20.45 13.46 -21.57
CA SER A 345 20.97 14.81 -21.90
C SER A 345 21.79 15.47 -20.78
N ALA A 346 21.80 14.90 -19.57
CA ALA A 346 22.50 15.46 -18.41
C ALA A 346 24.01 15.12 -18.37
N GLU A 347 24.60 14.64 -19.47
CA GLU A 347 26.05 14.35 -19.55
C GLU A 347 26.92 15.57 -19.23
N GLU A 348 26.45 16.78 -19.54
CA GLU A 348 27.24 18.01 -19.38
C GLU A 348 26.93 18.81 -18.11
N GLN A 349 25.75 18.66 -17.50
CA GLN A 349 25.30 19.56 -16.41
C GLN A 349 25.31 18.94 -15.00
N LEU A 350 25.22 17.61 -14.89
CA LEU A 350 25.27 16.89 -13.60
C LEU A 350 26.49 15.96 -13.50
N ALA A 351 27.36 16.00 -14.49
CA ALA A 351 28.74 15.61 -14.28
C ALA A 351 29.27 16.40 -13.08
N PRO A 352 29.78 15.76 -12.00
CA PRO A 352 30.41 16.51 -10.94
C PRO A 352 31.54 17.34 -11.56
N THR A 353 31.39 18.66 -11.52
CA THR A 353 32.24 19.63 -12.23
C THR A 353 33.58 19.86 -11.53
N SER A 354 34.02 18.93 -10.69
CA SER A 354 35.20 19.08 -9.84
C SER A 354 35.81 17.68 -9.52
N PRO A 355 36.94 17.55 -8.77
CA PRO A 355 37.81 16.36 -8.74
C PRO A 355 37.17 15.01 -8.31
N GLU A 356 35.88 14.98 -8.00
CA GLU A 356 35.06 13.80 -7.69
C GLU A 356 35.06 12.73 -8.81
N ARG A 357 35.25 13.11 -10.09
CA ARG A 357 35.48 12.13 -11.17
C ARG A 357 36.78 11.32 -10.99
N ARG A 358 37.76 11.81 -10.21
CA ARG A 358 39.07 11.16 -10.02
C ARG A 358 39.14 10.21 -8.82
N ALA A 359 38.15 10.17 -7.93
CA ALA A 359 38.21 9.38 -6.68
C ALA A 359 36.97 8.49 -6.43
N LEU A 360 36.36 7.93 -7.48
CA LEU A 360 35.43 6.79 -7.32
C LEU A 360 36.26 5.50 -7.20
N GLU A 361 36.63 5.16 -5.96
CA GLU A 361 37.53 4.04 -5.64
C GLU A 361 36.81 2.69 -5.53
N LEU A 362 35.49 2.73 -5.27
CA LEU A 362 34.70 1.52 -5.05
C LEU A 362 33.91 1.17 -6.30
N GLU A 363 33.94 -0.10 -6.67
CA GLU A 363 33.17 -0.62 -7.79
C GLU A 363 32.22 -1.72 -7.32
N HIS A 364 31.04 -1.75 -7.95
CA HIS A 364 30.06 -2.80 -7.74
C HIS A 364 29.52 -3.25 -9.10
N HIS A 365 29.48 -4.56 -9.30
CA HIS A 365 28.90 -5.19 -10.48
C HIS A 365 27.86 -6.20 -9.99
N GLY A 366 26.59 -5.80 -10.02
CA GLY A 366 25.46 -6.68 -9.82
C GLY A 366 25.08 -7.41 -11.12
N ALA A 367 23.98 -8.15 -11.09
CA ALA A 367 23.51 -8.87 -12.28
C ALA A 367 23.04 -7.93 -13.40
N ARG A 368 22.50 -6.75 -13.04
CA ARG A 368 21.92 -5.78 -13.99
C ARG A 368 22.50 -4.37 -13.82
N VAL A 369 22.84 -4.00 -12.59
CA VAL A 369 23.38 -2.68 -12.27
C VAL A 369 24.88 -2.76 -12.06
N SER A 370 25.60 -1.82 -12.68
CA SER A 370 26.99 -1.51 -12.36
C SER A 370 27.05 -0.15 -11.69
N GLY A 371 27.92 0.01 -10.70
CA GLY A 371 28.06 1.26 -9.97
C GLY A 371 29.50 1.57 -9.60
N ARG A 372 29.81 2.86 -9.53
CA ARG A 372 31.07 3.37 -8.99
C ARG A 372 30.77 4.38 -7.88
N ALA A 373 31.46 4.26 -6.75
CA ALA A 373 31.20 5.08 -5.57
C ALA A 373 32.47 5.67 -4.96
N SER A 374 32.32 6.83 -4.32
CA SER A 374 33.26 7.39 -3.36
C SER A 374 32.62 7.29 -1.97
N LEU A 375 33.44 6.98 -0.98
CA LEU A 375 33.02 6.92 0.42
C LEU A 375 33.89 7.91 1.20
N HIS A 376 33.23 8.86 1.85
CA HIS A 376 33.83 9.80 2.77
C HIS A 376 33.35 9.43 4.19
N VAL A 377 34.29 9.27 5.12
CA VAL A 377 34.00 8.87 6.51
C VAL A 377 34.75 9.82 7.44
N GLU A 378 34.03 10.79 7.99
CA GLU A 378 34.49 11.64 9.09
C GLU A 378 33.45 11.59 10.23
N PRO A 379 33.87 11.69 11.51
CA PRO A 379 32.94 11.68 12.63
C PRO A 379 31.86 12.77 12.49
N GLY A 380 30.59 12.35 12.37
CA GLY A 380 29.44 13.25 12.19
C GLY A 380 29.15 13.67 10.74
N GLU A 381 29.97 13.26 9.77
CA GLU A 381 29.74 13.51 8.33
C GLU A 381 30.23 12.31 7.50
N CYS A 382 29.51 11.18 7.56
CA CYS A 382 29.79 10.05 6.68
C CYS A 382 28.85 10.07 5.46
N ARG A 383 29.42 9.91 4.28
CA ARG A 383 28.69 10.00 3.01
C ARG A 383 29.27 9.11 1.93
N LEU A 384 28.42 8.27 1.35
CA LEU A 384 28.68 7.52 0.14
C LEU A 384 27.97 8.19 -1.03
N THR A 385 28.69 8.47 -2.11
CA THR A 385 28.12 9.00 -3.36
C THR A 385 28.44 8.06 -4.50
N ALA A 386 27.42 7.56 -5.18
CA ALA A 386 27.55 6.53 -6.20
C ALA A 386 26.79 6.87 -7.48
N LEU A 387 27.43 6.62 -8.62
CA LEU A 387 26.79 6.65 -9.93
C LEU A 387 26.52 5.22 -10.38
N CYS A 388 25.25 4.91 -10.63
CA CYS A 388 24.77 3.58 -11.00
C CYS A 388 24.23 3.57 -12.44
N ARG A 389 24.41 2.47 -13.15
CA ARG A 389 24.07 2.31 -14.57
C ARG A 389 23.39 0.95 -14.81
N SER A 390 22.30 0.96 -15.59
CA SER A 390 21.60 -0.21 -16.11
C SER A 390 21.25 0.04 -17.58
N GLY A 391 21.99 -0.57 -18.51
CA GLY A 391 21.87 -0.26 -19.95
C GLY A 391 22.07 1.25 -20.21
N ASN A 392 21.04 1.89 -20.76
CA ASN A 392 21.04 3.34 -21.02
C ASN A 392 20.53 4.17 -19.82
N ARG A 393 20.01 3.55 -18.76
CA ARG A 393 19.52 4.27 -17.58
C ARG A 393 20.64 4.54 -16.58
N ARG A 394 20.59 5.70 -15.94
CA ARG A 394 21.54 6.12 -14.91
C ARG A 394 20.82 6.65 -13.67
N ALA A 395 21.43 6.48 -12.51
CA ALA A 395 20.96 7.05 -11.26
C ALA A 395 22.12 7.49 -10.37
N LEU A 396 21.96 8.62 -9.70
CA LEU A 396 22.82 9.06 -8.60
C LEU A 396 22.22 8.55 -7.29
N CYS A 397 23.01 7.79 -6.52
CA CYS A 397 22.65 7.31 -5.19
C CYS A 397 23.58 7.97 -4.16
N VAL A 398 22.99 8.59 -3.15
CA VAL A 398 23.72 9.19 -2.03
C VAL A 398 23.23 8.55 -0.74
N VAL A 399 24.14 8.00 0.06
CA VAL A 399 23.84 7.44 1.38
C VAL A 399 24.64 8.21 2.43
N SER A 400 23.94 8.90 3.31
CA SER A 400 24.52 9.67 4.41
C SER A 400 24.18 9.00 5.75
N PHE A 401 25.14 9.02 6.67
CA PHE A 401 25.00 8.43 8.00
C PHE A 401 25.93 9.13 9.00
N ASP A 402 25.58 9.11 10.28
CA ASP A 402 26.32 9.85 11.30
C ASP A 402 27.46 9.04 11.95
N ASP A 403 27.36 7.71 11.92
CA ASP A 403 28.20 6.79 12.68
C ASP A 403 29.11 5.97 11.76
N PRO A 404 30.43 6.15 11.80
CA PRO A 404 31.38 5.43 10.95
C PRO A 404 31.22 3.91 10.93
N ASP A 405 30.74 3.31 12.03
CA ASP A 405 30.52 1.86 12.13
C ASP A 405 29.37 1.37 11.20
N GLU A 406 28.56 2.28 10.66
CA GLU A 406 27.48 1.99 9.70
C GLU A 406 27.95 1.94 8.24
N GLN A 407 29.26 1.99 7.99
CA GLN A 407 29.83 1.89 6.64
C GLN A 407 29.33 0.66 5.87
N ASP A 408 29.27 -0.51 6.51
CA ASP A 408 28.80 -1.75 5.86
C ASP A 408 27.32 -1.68 5.47
N TRP A 409 26.51 -1.00 6.28
CA TRP A 409 25.11 -0.72 5.95
C TRP A 409 25.00 0.20 4.73
N ALA A 410 25.81 1.26 4.66
CA ALA A 410 25.79 2.19 3.54
C ALA A 410 26.20 1.50 2.23
N LEU A 411 27.27 0.69 2.28
CA LEU A 411 27.71 -0.12 1.15
C LEU A 411 26.65 -1.15 0.75
N GLY A 412 26.03 -1.84 1.72
CA GLY A 412 24.96 -2.80 1.47
C GLY A 412 23.73 -2.16 0.83
N THR A 413 23.34 -0.97 1.29
CA THR A 413 22.21 -0.20 0.75
C THR A 413 22.48 0.21 -0.70
N TRP A 414 23.65 0.80 -0.98
CA TRP A 414 24.04 1.14 -2.35
C TRP A 414 24.07 -0.09 -3.27
N ARG A 415 24.71 -1.18 -2.84
CA ARG A 415 24.80 -2.44 -3.61
C ARG A 415 23.47 -3.14 -3.81
N SER A 416 22.43 -2.74 -3.07
CA SER A 416 21.08 -3.25 -3.24
C SER A 416 20.28 -2.52 -4.32
N LEU A 417 20.79 -1.40 -4.84
CA LEU A 417 20.15 -0.68 -5.93
C LEU A 417 20.16 -1.55 -7.19
N ASP A 418 18.98 -1.85 -7.68
CA ASP A 418 18.76 -2.68 -8.86
C ASP A 418 17.81 -1.97 -9.84
N HIS A 419 17.63 -2.53 -11.02
CA HIS A 419 16.73 -2.03 -12.05
C HIS A 419 15.81 -3.16 -12.50
N ALA A 420 14.50 -2.95 -12.41
CA ALA A 420 13.50 -3.94 -12.79
C ALA A 420 13.59 -4.26 -14.29
N VAL A 421 13.50 -5.54 -14.63
CA VAL A 421 13.35 -5.96 -16.02
C VAL A 421 12.04 -5.36 -16.54
N ALA A 422 12.09 -4.61 -17.64
CA ALA A 422 10.87 -4.23 -18.35
C ALA A 422 10.11 -5.53 -18.68
N ALA A 423 8.99 -5.74 -17.99
CA ALA A 423 8.13 -6.90 -18.20
C ALA A 423 7.42 -6.82 -19.56
#